data_AF-A0A932KMV6-F1
#
_entry.id   AF-A0A932KMV6-F1
#
_cell.length_a   1.000
_cell.length_b   1.000
_cell.length_c   1.000
_cell.angle_alpha   90.00
_cell.angle_beta   90.00
_cell.angle_gamma   90.00
#
_symmetry.space_group_name_H-M   'P 1'
#
loop_
_entity.id
_entity.type
_entity.pdbx_description
1 polymer ?
#
loop_
_entity_poly.entity_id
_entity_poly.type
_entity_poly.pdbx_seq_one_letter_code
_entity_poly.pdbx_strand_id
1 'polypeptide(L)'
;MRKISKVNVLPDYRLQLTFDDGVSGSVDLSGLVGKGVFALWRDRRFFEQVRIGSLGELAWGDRIDLCPDALYLRVTGKNPEDVFPALRRESTLA
;
A
#
# COMPACT_ATOMS: atom_id res chain seq x y z
N MET A 1 12.59 -3.63 2.59
CA MET A 1 11.40 -2.99 2.01
C MET A 1 10.62 -4.07 1.30
N ARG A 2 9.32 -4.16 1.58
CA ARG A 2 8.40 -5.07 0.89
C ARG A 2 8.17 -4.64 -0.54
N LYS A 3 7.78 -5.59 -1.37
CA LYS A 3 7.30 -5.34 -2.73
C LYS A 3 5.93 -5.98 -2.92
N ILE A 4 5.07 -5.32 -3.70
CA ILE A 4 3.82 -5.91 -4.17
C ILE A 4 4.14 -6.71 -5.43
N SER A 5 3.71 -7.96 -5.47
CA SER A 5 3.93 -8.87 -6.59
C SER A 5 2.68 -9.03 -7.44
N LYS A 6 1.47 -8.83 -6.87
CA LYS A 6 0.20 -8.85 -7.59
C LYS A 6 -0.79 -7.85 -7.00
N VAL A 7 -1.62 -7.27 -7.88
CA VAL A 7 -2.73 -6.40 -7.52
C VAL A 7 -3.95 -6.76 -8.36
N ASN A 8 -5.11 -6.93 -7.71
CA ASN A 8 -6.40 -7.01 -8.37
C ASN A 8 -7.30 -5.89 -7.85
N VAL A 9 -7.91 -5.15 -8.78
CA VAL A 9 -8.86 -4.10 -8.43
C VAL A 9 -10.20 -4.73 -8.09
N LEU A 10 -10.77 -4.34 -6.96
CA LEU A 10 -12.08 -4.76 -6.48
C LEU A 10 -13.08 -3.58 -6.53
N PRO A 11 -14.38 -3.82 -6.36
CA PRO A 11 -15.36 -2.76 -6.16
C PRO A 11 -15.03 -1.85 -4.96
N ASP A 12 -15.64 -0.66 -4.95
CA ASP A 12 -15.58 0.30 -3.82
C ASP A 12 -14.16 0.76 -3.45
N TYR A 13 -13.28 0.96 -4.43
CA TYR A 13 -11.89 1.40 -4.22
C TYR A 13 -11.06 0.46 -3.34
N ARG A 14 -11.39 -0.83 -3.35
CA ARG A 14 -10.61 -1.87 -2.69
C ARG A 14 -9.61 -2.49 -3.65
N LEU A 15 -8.49 -2.94 -3.10
CA LEU A 15 -7.47 -3.68 -3.84
C LEU A 15 -7.16 -4.97 -3.09
N GLN A 16 -7.09 -6.09 -3.81
CA GLN A 16 -6.51 -7.33 -3.32
C GLN A 16 -5.03 -7.34 -3.69
N LEU A 17 -4.15 -7.46 -2.70
CA LEU A 17 -2.70 -7.41 -2.87
C LEU A 17 -2.09 -8.78 -2.55
N THR A 18 -0.99 -9.10 -3.23
CA THR A 18 -0.02 -10.13 -2.83
C THR A 18 1.35 -9.50 -2.76
N PHE A 19 2.10 -9.79 -1.70
CA PHE A 19 3.44 -9.29 -1.46
C PHE A 19 4.52 -10.32 -1.85
N ASP A 20 5.77 -9.89 -1.84
CA ASP A 20 6.94 -10.71 -2.18
C ASP A 20 7.17 -11.92 -1.28
N ASP A 21 6.69 -11.89 -0.03
CA ASP A 21 6.72 -13.01 0.92
C ASP A 21 5.51 -13.95 0.80
N GLY A 22 4.65 -13.72 -0.19
CA GLY A 22 3.44 -14.50 -0.41
C GLY A 22 2.24 -14.09 0.47
N VAL A 23 2.41 -13.18 1.44
CA VAL A 23 1.29 -12.63 2.21
C VAL A 23 0.33 -11.94 1.25
N SER A 24 -0.97 -12.13 1.47
CA SER A 24 -2.01 -11.54 0.66
C SER A 24 -3.15 -11.04 1.52
N GLY A 25 -3.82 -9.98 1.06
CA GLY A 25 -5.02 -9.45 1.70
C GLY A 25 -5.56 -8.20 1.00
N SER A 26 -6.74 -7.77 1.44
CA SER A 26 -7.44 -6.63 0.85
C SER A 26 -7.19 -5.35 1.63
N VAL A 27 -7.05 -4.23 0.92
CA VAL A 27 -7.03 -2.88 1.50
C VAL A 27 -8.19 -2.04 0.94
N ASP A 28 -8.83 -1.28 1.82
CA ASP A 28 -9.88 -0.32 1.46
C ASP A 28 -9.30 1.10 1.39
N LEU A 29 -9.36 1.70 0.19
CA LEU A 29 -8.88 3.06 -0.07
C LEU A 29 -10.01 4.07 -0.27
N SER A 30 -11.28 3.66 -0.13
CA SER A 30 -12.46 4.53 -0.34
C SER A 30 -12.41 5.80 0.51
N GLY A 31 -11.94 5.70 1.75
CA GLY A 31 -11.79 6.84 2.67
C GLY A 31 -10.77 7.89 2.24
N LEU A 32 -9.92 7.62 1.24
CA LEU A 32 -8.96 8.58 0.68
C LEU A 32 -9.50 9.33 -0.54
N VAL A 33 -10.52 8.79 -1.22
CA VAL A 33 -11.03 9.33 -2.48
C VAL A 33 -11.45 10.78 -2.30
N GLY A 34 -11.01 11.65 -3.21
CA GLY A 34 -11.36 13.06 -3.17
C GLY A 34 -10.49 13.93 -2.26
N LYS A 35 -9.52 13.36 -1.53
CA LYS A 35 -8.66 14.09 -0.59
C LYS A 35 -7.28 14.35 -1.17
N GLY A 36 -6.84 15.62 -1.19
CA GLY A 36 -5.50 15.99 -1.64
C GLY A 36 -5.16 15.41 -3.01
N VAL A 37 -4.00 14.75 -3.13
CA VAL A 37 -3.56 14.08 -4.38
C VAL A 37 -4.54 12.99 -4.85
N PHE A 38 -5.28 12.36 -3.93
CA PHE A 38 -6.30 11.35 -4.23
C PHE A 38 -7.61 11.93 -4.78
N ALA A 39 -7.68 13.25 -5.04
CA ALA A 39 -8.79 13.85 -5.78
C ALA A 39 -8.97 13.22 -7.17
N LEU A 40 -7.86 12.76 -7.80
CA LEU A 40 -7.88 12.08 -9.08
C LEU A 40 -8.65 10.74 -9.04
N TRP A 41 -8.76 10.10 -7.88
CA TRP A 41 -9.53 8.87 -7.73
C TRP A 41 -11.05 9.06 -7.74
N ARG A 42 -11.57 10.30 -7.79
CA ARG A 42 -13.00 10.50 -8.09
C ARG A 42 -13.38 9.99 -9.48
N ASP A 43 -12.44 10.03 -10.41
CA ASP A 43 -12.56 9.25 -11.64
C ASP A 43 -12.20 7.79 -11.34
N ARG A 44 -13.22 6.94 -11.28
CA ARG A 44 -13.06 5.52 -11.04
C ARG A 44 -12.14 4.86 -12.07
N ARG A 45 -12.19 5.30 -13.34
CA ARG A 45 -11.36 4.74 -14.42
C ARG A 45 -9.90 5.08 -14.20
N PHE A 46 -9.60 6.26 -13.64
CA PHE A 46 -8.23 6.58 -13.25
C PHE A 46 -7.76 5.65 -12.13
N PHE A 47 -8.58 5.39 -11.10
CA PHE A 47 -8.22 4.42 -10.06
C PHE A 47 -7.97 3.00 -10.60
N GLU A 48 -8.69 2.57 -11.64
CA GLU A 48 -8.51 1.23 -12.23
C GLU A 48 -7.19 1.08 -12.98
N GLN A 49 -6.49 2.17 -13.30
CA GLN A 49 -5.18 2.16 -13.97
C GLN A 49 -4.02 1.85 -13.01
N VAL A 50 -4.30 1.38 -11.79
CA VAL A 50 -3.27 0.99 -10.84
C VAL A 50 -2.34 -0.04 -11.47
N ARG A 51 -1.04 0.17 -11.31
CA ARG A 51 0.02 -0.72 -11.76
C ARG A 51 1.04 -0.91 -10.67
N ILE A 52 1.77 -2.03 -10.72
CA ILE A 52 2.95 -2.22 -9.88
C ILE A 52 4.12 -1.51 -10.56
N GLY A 53 4.76 -0.60 -9.84
CA GLY A 53 5.94 0.12 -10.31
C GLY A 53 7.22 -0.71 -10.21
N SER A 54 8.34 -0.15 -10.68
CA SER A 54 9.60 -0.87 -10.79
C SER A 54 10.23 -1.24 -9.44
N LEU A 55 9.86 -0.54 -8.37
CA LEU A 55 10.33 -0.80 -7.01
C LEU A 55 9.33 -1.66 -6.21
N GLY A 56 8.19 -2.03 -6.80
CA GLY A 56 7.14 -2.85 -6.19
C GLY A 56 6.03 -2.04 -5.50
N GLU A 57 6.02 -0.72 -5.64
CA GLU A 57 4.97 0.23 -5.23
C GLU A 57 3.71 0.09 -6.08
N LEU A 58 2.57 0.55 -5.57
CA LEU A 58 1.41 0.80 -6.45
C LEU A 58 1.51 2.20 -7.01
N ALA A 59 1.32 2.35 -8.31
CA ALA A 59 1.39 3.62 -9.00
C ALA A 59 0.16 3.85 -9.89
N TRP A 60 -0.20 5.11 -10.04
CA TRP A 60 -1.19 5.62 -11.00
C TRP A 60 -0.53 6.69 -11.88
N GLY A 61 0.10 6.25 -12.97
CA GLY A 61 0.97 7.12 -13.75
C GLY A 61 2.14 7.62 -12.91
N ASP A 62 2.51 8.89 -13.10
CA ASP A 62 3.54 9.59 -12.31
C ASP A 62 2.90 10.54 -11.27
N ARG A 63 1.62 10.29 -10.94
CA ARG A 63 0.78 11.24 -10.18
C ARG A 63 0.56 10.80 -8.74
N ILE A 64 0.46 9.49 -8.51
CA ILE A 64 0.20 8.91 -7.20
C ILE A 64 0.98 7.61 -7.11
N ASP A 65 1.74 7.46 -6.04
CA ASP A 65 2.34 6.21 -5.62
C ASP A 65 1.95 5.89 -4.17
N LEU A 66 1.85 4.60 -3.85
CA LEU A 66 1.65 4.11 -2.50
C LEU A 66 2.77 3.15 -2.13
N CYS A 67 3.43 3.46 -1.01
CA CYS A 67 4.51 2.67 -0.45
C CYS A 67 4.04 1.22 -0.12
N PRO A 68 4.76 0.18 -0.58
CA PRO A 68 4.43 -1.21 -0.27
C PRO A 68 4.38 -1.51 1.22
N ASP A 69 5.31 -0.94 1.98
CA ASP A 69 5.45 -1.16 3.41
C ASP A 69 4.22 -0.64 4.17
N ALA A 70 3.72 0.56 3.81
CA ALA A 70 2.50 1.11 4.39
C ALA A 70 1.27 0.26 4.09
N LEU A 71 1.17 -0.27 2.86
CA LEU A 71 0.10 -1.18 2.45
C LEU A 71 0.21 -2.52 3.18
N TYR A 72 1.42 -3.05 3.36
CA TYR A 72 1.68 -4.30 4.09
C TYR A 72 1.23 -4.20 5.54
N LEU A 73 1.58 -3.11 6.25
CA LEU A 73 1.11 -2.88 7.62
C LEU A 73 -0.41 -2.82 7.69
N ARG A 74 -1.06 -2.14 6.74
CA ARG A 74 -2.53 -2.03 6.70
C ARG A 74 -3.22 -3.36 6.40
N VAL A 75 -2.64 -4.17 5.51
CA VAL A 75 -3.18 -5.50 5.16
C VAL A 75 -2.99 -6.50 6.30
N THR A 76 -1.85 -6.46 6.99
CA THR A 76 -1.50 -7.45 8.01
C THR A 76 -1.91 -7.06 9.43
N GLY A 77 -2.14 -5.77 9.68
CA GLY A 77 -2.36 -5.23 11.03
C GLY A 77 -1.13 -5.31 11.94
N LYS A 78 0.04 -5.67 11.40
CA LYS A 78 1.29 -5.76 12.17
C LYS A 78 1.74 -4.37 12.61
N ASN A 79 2.45 -4.30 13.72
CA ASN A 79 3.09 -3.07 14.14
C ASN A 79 4.36 -2.82 13.30
N PRO A 80 4.74 -1.54 13.07
CA PRO A 80 5.96 -1.20 12.34
C PRO A 80 7.21 -1.89 12.88
N GLU A 81 7.37 -2.02 14.20
CA GLU A 81 8.52 -2.66 14.86
C GLU A 81 8.64 -4.17 14.63
N ASP A 82 7.55 -4.82 14.21
CA ASP A 82 7.55 -6.25 13.86
C ASP A 82 7.98 -6.47 12.41
N VAL A 83 7.77 -5.47 11.55
CA VAL A 83 8.11 -5.53 10.12
C VAL A 83 9.48 -4.89 9.85
N PHE A 84 9.84 -3.86 10.62
CA PHE A 84 11.10 -3.14 10.55
C PHE A 84 11.79 -3.21 11.93
N PRO A 85 12.53 -4.30 12.23
CA PRO A 85 13.18 -4.47 13.53
C PRO A 85 14.10 -3.31 13.92
N ALA A 86 14.66 -2.59 12.94
CA ALA A 86 15.48 -1.40 13.15
C ALA A 86 14.72 -0.21 13.80
N LEU A 87 13.40 -0.23 13.82
CA LEU A 87 12.58 0.78 14.52
C LEU A 87 12.43 0.50 16.02
N ARG A 88 12.83 -0.69 16.49
CA ARG A 88 12.87 -0.98 17.93
C ARG A 88 13.92 -0.07 18.54
N ARG A 89 13.48 0.90 19.35
CA ARG A 89 14.38 1.74 20.12
C ARG A 89 15.25 0.83 20.97
N GLU A 90 16.57 0.92 20.82
CA GLU A 90 17.48 0.48 21.87
C GLU A 90 17.17 1.37 23.09
N SER A 91 16.44 0.82 24.05
CA SER A 91 16.50 1.34 25.42
C SER A 91 17.90 1.02 25.95
N THR A 92 18.88 1.84 25.57
CA THR A 92 20.13 1.92 26.31
C THR A 92 19.79 2.61 27.61
N LEU A 93 19.41 1.79 28.60
CA LEU A 93 19.56 2.18 29.99
C LEU A 93 21.06 2.24 30.28
N ALA A 94 21.55 3.46 30.50
CA ALA A 94 22.75 3.75 31.28
C ALA A 94 22.52 5.06 32.04
#